data_AF-A0A562VMB8-F1
#
_entry.id   AF-A0A562VMB8-F1
#
_cell.length_a   1.000
_cell.length_b   1.000
_cell.length_c   1.000
_cell.angle_alpha   90.00
_cell.angle_beta   90.00
_cell.angle_gamma   90.00
#
_symmetry.space_group_name_H-M   'P 1'
#
loop_
_entity.id
_entity.type
_entity.pdbx_description
1 polymer ?
#
loop_
_entity_poly.entity_id
_entity_poly.type
_entity_poly.pdbx_seq_one_letter_code
_entity_poly.pdbx_strand_id
1 'polypeptide(L)'
;MPDQSTSGISEGSVSGNSPPLTHLTLTVPREQLGEFFIILQQGFTLAARVGSSLRELLCDQLGLSREYVTERITTLFLNGKAIDNLESTIVTDGSTVALSAAMPGLVGATMRRGGYYAAMRGAITYQTGDSNTTSGYGTVRIKLFNLLLSELGPDFLQRGIMLPAPLLNAFLRDRSTQFWETCSEILLNDTPIGTRPAQAGTGLPACGMVSLTVQFKEQP
;
A
#
# COMPACT_ATOMS: atom_id res chain seq x y z
N MET A 1 3.45 -66.84 7.72
CA MET A 1 2.40 -65.89 8.11
C MET A 1 3.00 -64.50 8.09
N PRO A 2 2.29 -63.51 7.54
CA PRO A 2 2.85 -62.24 7.07
C PRO A 2 2.78 -61.15 8.15
N ASP A 3 3.63 -60.12 8.01
CA ASP A 3 3.21 -58.76 8.32
C ASP A 3 3.70 -57.84 7.19
N GLN A 4 2.73 -57.20 6.53
CA GLN A 4 2.93 -56.14 5.56
C GLN A 4 2.79 -54.82 6.31
N SER A 5 3.70 -53.87 6.11
CA SER A 5 3.40 -52.46 6.30
C SER A 5 4.26 -51.62 5.36
N THR A 6 3.75 -51.51 4.14
CA THR A 6 4.06 -50.46 3.18
C THR A 6 3.64 -49.11 3.76
N SER A 7 4.49 -48.09 3.70
CA SER A 7 4.07 -46.71 3.43
C SER A 7 5.29 -45.83 3.20
N GLY A 8 5.65 -45.68 1.92
CA GLY A 8 6.30 -44.46 1.49
C GLY A 8 5.33 -43.31 1.66
N ILE A 9 5.81 -42.19 2.19
CA ILE A 9 5.16 -40.91 2.03
C ILE A 9 6.17 -40.00 1.37
N SER A 10 5.99 -39.86 0.06
CA SER A 10 6.45 -38.76 -0.74
C SER A 10 5.77 -37.50 -0.22
N GLU A 11 6.49 -36.64 0.51
CA GLU A 11 6.03 -35.26 0.69
C GLU A 11 6.41 -34.48 -0.56
N GLY A 12 5.41 -34.37 -1.44
CA GLY A 12 5.47 -33.58 -2.65
C GLY A 12 5.79 -32.13 -2.33
N SER A 13 6.78 -31.59 -3.03
CA SER A 13 6.97 -30.16 -3.17
C SER A 13 5.70 -29.57 -3.78
N VAL A 14 4.88 -28.92 -2.97
CA VAL A 14 3.85 -28.01 -3.46
C VAL A 14 4.59 -26.79 -3.98
N SER A 15 5.03 -26.86 -5.24
CA SER A 15 5.42 -25.70 -6.02
C SER A 15 4.17 -24.85 -6.19
N GLY A 16 3.94 -23.96 -5.24
CA GLY A 16 2.88 -22.95 -5.29
C GLY A 16 3.16 -21.99 -6.44
N ASN A 17 2.75 -22.38 -7.64
CA ASN A 17 2.78 -21.51 -8.80
C ASN A 17 1.58 -20.57 -8.71
N SER A 18 1.67 -19.59 -7.81
CA SER A 18 0.74 -18.46 -7.80
C SER A 18 0.81 -17.81 -9.18
N PRO A 19 -0.32 -17.54 -9.84
CA PRO A 19 -0.31 -16.91 -11.15
C PRO A 19 0.46 -15.59 -11.08
N PRO A 20 1.22 -15.23 -12.12
CA PRO A 20 2.01 -14.01 -12.13
C PRO A 20 1.09 -12.82 -11.88
N LEU A 21 1.52 -11.92 -10.98
CA LEU A 21 0.77 -10.73 -10.63
C LEU A 21 0.57 -9.88 -11.88
N THR A 22 -0.69 -9.62 -12.25
CA THR A 22 -0.98 -8.72 -13.38
C THR A 22 -0.45 -7.33 -13.09
N HIS A 23 0.24 -6.74 -14.06
CA HIS A 23 0.83 -5.41 -13.97
C HIS A 23 0.15 -4.47 -14.97
N LEU A 24 -0.35 -3.35 -14.48
CA LEU A 24 -0.93 -2.28 -15.28
C LEU A 24 -0.05 -1.04 -15.15
N THR A 25 0.44 -0.52 -16.27
CA THR A 25 1.15 0.76 -16.32
C THR A 25 0.30 1.79 -17.03
N LEU A 26 0.16 2.97 -16.43
CA LEU A 26 -0.50 4.13 -17.02
C LEU A 26 0.50 5.28 -17.14
N THR A 27 0.58 5.91 -18.31
CA THR A 27 1.39 7.11 -18.51
C THR A 27 0.47 8.32 -18.67
N VAL A 28 0.47 9.20 -17.68
CA VAL A 28 -0.47 10.33 -17.57
C VAL A 28 0.26 11.66 -17.32
N PRO A 29 -0.35 12.81 -17.65
CA PRO A 29 0.19 14.11 -17.26
C PRO A 29 0.26 14.26 -15.73
N ARG A 30 1.26 15.01 -15.23
CA ARG A 30 1.44 15.21 -13.78
C ARG A 30 0.25 15.90 -13.10
N GLU A 31 -0.51 16.70 -13.84
CA GLU A 31 -1.72 17.37 -13.37
C GLU A 31 -2.81 16.39 -12.95
N GLN A 32 -2.76 15.15 -13.45
CA GLN A 32 -3.71 14.09 -13.10
C GLN A 32 -3.36 13.33 -11.83
N LEU A 33 -2.29 13.70 -11.13
CA LEU A 33 -1.94 13.09 -9.85
C LEU A 33 -3.13 13.06 -8.87
N GLY A 34 -3.92 14.15 -8.84
CA GLY A 34 -5.09 14.26 -7.98
C GLY A 34 -6.16 13.18 -8.21
N GLU A 35 -6.23 12.63 -9.42
CA GLU A 35 -7.16 11.54 -9.76
C GLU A 35 -6.85 10.26 -8.97
N PHE A 36 -5.60 10.03 -8.57
CA PHE A 36 -5.19 8.85 -7.82
C PHE A 36 -5.30 9.02 -6.30
N PHE A 37 -5.65 10.21 -5.81
CA PHE A 37 -5.72 10.46 -4.35
C PHE A 37 -6.72 9.54 -3.65
N ILE A 38 -7.84 9.21 -4.29
CA ILE A 38 -8.86 8.35 -3.70
C ILE A 38 -8.32 6.95 -3.37
N ILE A 39 -7.53 6.35 -4.26
CA ILE A 39 -6.96 5.01 -4.02
C ILE A 39 -5.81 5.06 -3.01
N LEU A 40 -5.04 6.15 -2.98
CA LEU A 40 -3.98 6.37 -1.99
C LEU A 40 -4.55 6.59 -0.57
N GLN A 41 -5.70 7.25 -0.46
CA GLN A 41 -6.43 7.45 0.80
C GLN A 41 -7.12 6.16 1.28
N GLN A 42 -7.79 5.44 0.37
CA GLN A 42 -8.41 4.15 0.69
C GLN A 42 -7.36 3.14 1.14
N GLY A 43 -6.19 3.20 0.51
CA GLY A 43 -4.98 2.47 0.84
C GLY A 43 -4.56 1.48 -0.24
N PHE A 44 -3.27 1.21 -0.28
CA PHE A 44 -2.64 0.29 -1.23
C PHE A 44 -1.65 -0.62 -0.53
N THR A 45 -1.35 -1.76 -1.13
CA THR A 45 -0.51 -2.80 -0.53
C THR A 45 0.89 -2.75 -1.13
N LEU A 46 1.89 -2.93 -0.28
CA LEU A 46 3.29 -3.10 -0.64
C LEU A 46 3.81 -4.42 -0.07
N ALA A 47 4.73 -5.06 -0.79
CA ALA A 47 5.52 -6.14 -0.23
C ALA A 47 6.61 -5.52 0.66
N ALA A 48 6.78 -6.05 1.87
CA ALA A 48 7.72 -5.50 2.85
C ALA A 48 8.24 -6.60 3.78
N ARG A 49 9.39 -6.35 4.40
CA ARG A 49 9.89 -7.14 5.52
C ARG A 49 9.08 -6.82 6.78
N VAL A 50 8.35 -7.81 7.28
CA VAL A 50 7.52 -7.73 8.48
C VAL A 50 8.26 -8.35 9.68
N GLY A 51 7.76 -8.08 10.89
CA GLY A 51 8.48 -8.33 12.14
C GLY A 51 9.56 -7.28 12.43
N SER A 52 9.54 -6.16 11.70
CA SER A 52 10.44 -5.01 11.88
C SER A 52 9.73 -3.86 12.59
N SER A 53 10.51 -2.92 13.13
CA SER A 53 9.92 -1.71 13.69
C SER A 53 9.29 -0.84 12.61
N LEU A 54 8.31 -0.03 13.00
CA LEU A 54 7.69 0.94 12.09
C LEU A 54 8.71 1.96 11.59
N ARG A 55 9.74 2.28 12.38
CA ARG A 55 10.86 3.12 11.95
C ARG A 55 11.64 2.46 10.80
N GLU A 56 11.99 1.18 10.92
CA GLU A 56 12.68 0.43 9.87
C GLU A 56 11.83 0.35 8.59
N LEU A 57 10.53 0.08 8.70
CA LEU A 57 9.63 0.10 7.56
C LEU A 57 9.69 1.45 6.82
N LEU A 58 9.47 2.55 7.53
CA LEU A 58 9.37 3.88 6.91
C LEU A 58 10.72 4.38 6.37
N CYS A 59 11.79 4.24 7.14
CA CYS A 59 13.08 4.79 6.75
C CYS A 59 13.85 3.87 5.81
N ASP A 60 13.98 2.60 6.20
CA ASP A 60 14.94 1.71 5.57
C ASP A 60 14.31 0.98 4.37
N GLN A 61 12.99 0.73 4.39
CA GLN A 61 12.29 0.05 3.29
C GLN A 61 11.56 1.02 2.35
N LEU A 62 10.84 2.00 2.88
CA LEU A 62 10.13 3.00 2.03
C LEU A 62 11.04 4.16 1.58
N GLY A 63 12.21 4.30 2.20
CA GLY A 63 13.22 5.31 1.84
C GLY A 63 12.90 6.72 2.31
N LEU A 64 12.06 6.87 3.34
CA LEU A 64 11.76 8.19 3.92
C LEU A 64 12.90 8.64 4.83
N SER A 65 13.33 9.90 4.75
CA SER A 65 14.36 10.37 5.68
C SER A 65 13.82 10.40 7.11
N ARG A 66 14.71 10.23 8.09
CA ARG A 66 14.34 10.27 9.51
C ARG A 66 13.75 11.63 9.88
N GLU A 67 14.29 12.70 9.29
CA GLU A 67 13.84 14.08 9.45
C GLU A 67 12.42 14.24 8.91
N TYR A 68 12.14 13.71 7.72
CA TYR A 68 10.79 13.74 7.14
C TYR A 68 9.77 12.99 8.01
N VAL A 69 10.11 11.78 8.46
CA VAL A 69 9.22 10.98 9.34
C VAL A 69 8.96 11.69 10.66
N THR A 70 9.93 12.43 11.20
CA THR A 70 9.79 13.10 12.50
C THR A 70 9.07 14.44 12.40
N GLU A 71 9.38 15.24 11.37
CA GLU A 71 8.91 16.62 11.24
C GLU A 71 7.66 16.76 10.38
N ARG A 72 7.52 15.92 9.34
CA ARG A 72 6.37 15.99 8.40
C ARG A 72 5.25 15.05 8.78
N ILE A 73 5.56 13.82 9.20
CA ILE A 73 4.53 12.83 9.58
C ILE A 73 4.16 13.01 11.07
N THR A 74 3.22 13.90 11.33
CA THR A 74 2.80 14.22 12.71
C THR A 74 1.79 13.26 13.30
N THR A 75 1.08 12.50 12.45
CA THR A 75 0.02 11.60 12.87
C THR A 75 0.18 10.26 12.17
N LEU A 76 0.30 9.21 12.96
CA LEU A 76 0.57 7.87 12.48
C LEU A 76 -0.32 6.85 13.19
N PHE A 77 -0.99 6.02 12.41
CA PHE A 77 -1.80 4.92 12.95
C PHE A 77 -1.30 3.57 12.43
N LEU A 78 -1.29 2.58 13.30
CA LEU A 78 -1.13 1.18 12.96
C LEU A 78 -2.42 0.44 13.33
N ASN A 79 -3.07 -0.19 12.34
CA ASN A 79 -4.33 -0.91 12.52
C ASN A 79 -5.41 -0.08 13.25
N GLY A 80 -5.46 1.22 12.94
CA GLY A 80 -6.40 2.17 13.54
C GLY A 80 -6.00 2.71 14.92
N LYS A 81 -4.88 2.29 15.50
CA LYS A 81 -4.36 2.78 16.79
C LYS A 81 -3.26 3.81 16.57
N ALA A 82 -3.32 4.93 17.31
CA ALA A 82 -2.31 5.98 17.22
C ALA A 82 -0.97 5.48 17.79
N ILE A 83 0.12 5.84 17.12
CA ILE A 83 1.48 5.41 17.48
C ILE A 83 2.32 6.59 17.93
N ASP A 84 2.86 6.49 19.14
CA ASP A 84 3.76 7.50 19.72
C ASP A 84 5.24 7.10 19.67
N ASN A 85 5.56 5.80 19.61
CA ASN A 85 6.94 5.29 19.52
C ASN A 85 7.12 4.37 18.31
N LEU A 86 7.89 4.82 17.31
CA LEU A 86 8.14 4.07 16.08
C LEU A 86 9.12 2.92 16.25
N GLU A 87 10.04 3.00 17.22
CA GLU A 87 11.09 2.00 17.42
C GLU A 87 10.53 0.74 18.10
N SER A 88 9.62 0.89 19.06
CA SER A 88 9.00 -0.23 19.77
C SER A 88 7.76 -0.80 19.09
N THR A 89 7.24 -0.14 18.04
CA THR A 89 6.04 -0.58 17.34
C THR A 89 6.42 -1.54 16.22
N ILE A 90 6.00 -2.80 16.34
CA ILE A 90 6.31 -3.85 15.36
C ILE A 90 5.21 -3.94 14.30
N VAL A 91 5.62 -3.96 13.03
CA VAL A 91 4.73 -4.15 11.89
C VAL A 91 4.66 -5.63 11.54
N THR A 92 3.47 -6.21 11.58
CA THR A 92 3.21 -7.60 11.21
C THR A 92 2.62 -7.70 9.79
N ASP A 93 2.61 -8.90 9.22
CA ASP A 93 1.91 -9.15 7.94
C ASP A 93 0.44 -8.70 8.00
N GLY A 94 -0.04 -8.12 6.90
CA GLY A 94 -1.39 -7.57 6.77
C GLY A 94 -1.63 -6.25 7.51
N SER A 95 -0.62 -5.70 8.20
CA SER A 95 -0.76 -4.45 8.94
C SER A 95 -1.18 -3.29 8.04
N THR A 96 -2.04 -2.42 8.55
CA THR A 96 -2.41 -1.16 7.90
C THR A 96 -1.76 0.01 8.60
N VAL A 97 -0.90 0.74 7.88
CA VAL A 97 -0.23 1.96 8.33
C VAL A 97 -0.87 3.16 7.65
N ALA A 98 -1.44 4.06 8.43
CA ALA A 98 -1.97 5.33 7.94
C ALA A 98 -1.04 6.48 8.33
N LEU A 99 -0.60 7.24 7.32
CA LEU A 99 0.30 8.36 7.45
C LEU A 99 -0.45 9.66 7.15
N SER A 100 -0.32 10.65 8.02
CA SER A 100 -0.85 11.98 7.78
C SER A 100 0.13 13.05 8.25
N ALA A 101 0.22 14.13 7.47
CA ALA A 101 0.89 15.35 7.87
C ALA A 101 0.03 16.16 8.86
N ALA A 102 0.61 17.22 9.42
CA ALA A 102 -0.07 18.13 10.35
C ALA A 102 -1.49 18.44 9.87
N MET A 103 -2.49 17.99 10.62
CA MET A 103 -3.89 18.29 10.32
C MET A 103 -4.22 19.63 10.99
N PRO A 104 -4.74 20.64 10.27
CA PRO A 104 -5.31 21.82 10.92
C PRO A 104 -6.60 21.42 11.68
N GLY A 105 -6.91 22.14 12.76
CA GLY A 105 -8.15 21.96 13.53
C GLY A 105 -8.03 21.00 14.74
N LEU A 106 -9.16 20.80 15.43
CA LEU A 106 -9.25 20.12 16.74
C LEU A 106 -8.79 18.64 16.69
N VAL A 107 -9.12 17.93 15.61
CA VAL A 107 -8.71 16.53 15.41
C VAL A 107 -7.18 16.43 15.25
N GLY A 108 -6.55 17.40 14.57
CA GLY A 108 -5.10 17.48 14.47
C GLY A 108 -4.42 17.84 15.77
N ALA A 109 -4.96 18.83 16.50
CA ALA A 109 -4.44 19.25 17.81
C ALA A 109 -4.47 18.10 18.84
N THR A 110 -5.50 17.26 18.79
CA THR A 110 -5.66 16.11 19.69
C THR A 110 -4.84 14.91 19.25
N MET A 111 -4.69 14.62 17.95
CA MET A 111 -4.02 13.41 17.43
C MET A 111 -2.52 13.57 17.10
N ARG A 112 -1.96 14.78 17.22
CA ARG A 112 -0.52 15.03 17.01
C ARG A 112 0.34 14.18 17.95
N ARG A 113 1.37 13.55 17.39
CA ARG A 113 2.43 12.89 18.16
C ARG A 113 3.11 13.89 19.10
N GLY A 114 3.24 13.54 20.38
CA GLY A 114 3.86 14.41 21.40
C GLY A 114 3.10 15.71 21.73
N GLY A 115 1.78 15.78 21.49
CA GLY A 115 0.95 16.94 21.87
C GLY A 115 0.55 16.96 23.36
N TYR A 116 0.16 18.14 23.87
CA TYR A 116 -0.25 18.38 25.27
C TYR A 116 -1.38 17.46 25.77
N TYR A 117 -2.21 16.92 24.86
CA TYR A 117 -3.30 15.99 25.16
C TYR A 117 -2.95 14.51 24.93
N ALA A 118 -1.68 14.16 24.71
CA ALA A 118 -1.24 12.77 24.52
C ALA A 118 -1.64 11.85 25.68
N ALA A 119 -1.68 12.38 26.91
CA ALA A 119 -2.06 11.66 28.12
C ALA A 119 -3.54 11.22 28.18
N MET A 120 -4.44 11.78 27.34
CA MET A 120 -5.87 11.42 27.32
C MET A 120 -6.20 10.22 26.42
N ARG A 121 -5.21 9.59 25.77
CA ARG A 121 -5.39 8.42 24.86
C ARG A 121 -5.07 7.05 25.48
N GLY A 122 -5.18 6.92 26.80
CA GLY A 122 -4.89 5.66 27.50
C GLY A 122 -5.68 4.44 26.97
N ALA A 123 -6.86 4.66 26.38
CA ALA A 123 -7.73 3.59 25.88
C ALA A 123 -7.47 3.14 24.41
N ILE A 124 -6.60 3.84 23.65
CA ILE A 124 -6.44 3.64 22.18
C ILE A 124 -4.98 3.38 21.78
N THR A 125 -4.09 3.23 22.76
CA THR A 125 -2.66 2.99 22.51
C THR A 125 -2.44 1.53 22.14
N TYR A 126 -1.62 1.27 21.12
CA TYR A 126 -1.20 -0.09 20.78
C TYR A 126 -0.40 -0.67 21.94
N GLN A 127 -0.94 -1.72 22.57
CA GLN A 127 -0.20 -2.60 23.47
C GLN A 127 0.26 -3.78 22.63
N THR A 128 1.55 -4.09 22.72
CA THR A 128 2.17 -5.27 22.10
C THR A 128 1.36 -6.51 22.48
N GLY A 129 0.66 -7.08 21.51
CA GLY A 129 -0.04 -8.35 21.67
C GLY A 129 0.87 -9.50 21.27
N ASP A 130 0.90 -10.54 22.09
CA ASP A 130 1.65 -11.79 21.93
C ASP A 130 1.22 -12.58 20.68
N SER A 131 1.57 -12.07 19.50
CA SER A 131 1.54 -12.84 18.27
C SER A 131 2.96 -13.25 17.93
N ASN A 132 3.15 -14.56 17.83
CA ASN A 132 4.40 -15.22 17.52
C ASN A 132 4.97 -14.60 16.23
N THR A 133 5.94 -13.70 16.38
CA THR A 133 6.35 -12.73 15.36
C THR A 133 7.40 -13.39 14.47
N THR A 134 6.95 -14.09 13.44
CA THR A 134 7.89 -14.62 12.43
C THR A 134 8.37 -13.47 11.56
N SER A 135 9.64 -13.09 11.70
CA SER A 135 10.30 -12.16 10.79
C SER A 135 10.36 -12.76 9.37
N GLY A 136 9.99 -12.00 8.34
CA GLY A 136 9.95 -12.51 6.98
C GLY A 136 9.41 -11.50 5.97
N TYR A 137 9.14 -11.96 4.74
CA TYR A 137 8.45 -11.16 3.73
C TYR A 137 6.94 -11.31 3.91
N GLY A 138 6.25 -10.19 3.94
CA GLY A 138 4.80 -10.11 4.01
C GLY A 138 4.30 -8.88 3.26
N THR A 139 3.09 -8.48 3.58
CA THR A 139 2.42 -7.34 2.99
C THR A 139 2.06 -6.31 4.04
N VAL A 140 2.15 -5.04 3.65
CA VAL A 140 1.72 -3.92 4.48
C VAL A 140 0.84 -3.02 3.63
N ARG A 141 -0.30 -2.61 4.19
CA ARG A 141 -1.21 -1.66 3.56
C ARG A 141 -0.87 -0.25 4.02
N ILE A 142 -0.54 0.64 3.10
CA ILE A 142 -0.27 2.05 3.35
C ILE A 142 -1.50 2.89 3.00
N LYS A 143 -1.80 3.89 3.82
CA LYS A 143 -2.79 4.94 3.53
C LYS A 143 -2.14 6.31 3.68
N LEU A 144 -2.38 7.20 2.72
CA LEU A 144 -1.87 8.56 2.74
C LEU A 144 -3.01 9.55 2.91
N PHE A 145 -2.78 10.59 3.71
CA PHE A 145 -3.75 11.65 3.94
C PHE A 145 -3.11 13.03 3.85
N ASN A 146 -3.94 14.04 3.59
CA ASN A 146 -3.56 15.45 3.55
C ASN A 146 -2.39 15.69 2.58
N LEU A 147 -1.41 16.50 2.99
CA LEU A 147 -0.26 16.89 2.16
C LEU A 147 0.59 15.69 1.71
N LEU A 148 0.57 14.58 2.46
CA LEU A 148 1.33 13.37 2.08
C LEU A 148 0.83 12.74 0.78
N LEU A 149 -0.40 13.02 0.35
CA LEU A 149 -0.92 12.54 -0.94
C LEU A 149 -0.13 13.13 -2.11
N SER A 150 0.12 14.43 -2.09
CA SER A 150 0.92 15.10 -3.12
C SER A 150 2.42 14.91 -2.93
N GLU A 151 2.88 14.79 -1.68
CA GLU A 151 4.32 14.68 -1.37
C GLU A 151 4.87 13.26 -1.61
N LEU A 152 4.13 12.21 -1.23
CA LEU A 152 4.59 10.81 -1.35
C LEU A 152 3.86 10.00 -2.44
N GLY A 153 2.64 10.41 -2.81
CA GLY A 153 1.83 9.70 -3.78
C GLY A 153 2.52 9.42 -5.11
N PRO A 154 3.20 10.40 -5.75
CA PRO A 154 3.92 10.18 -7.00
C PRO A 154 4.94 9.06 -6.91
N ASP A 155 5.79 9.06 -5.88
CA ASP A 155 6.86 8.08 -5.71
C ASP A 155 6.31 6.67 -5.52
N PHE A 156 5.24 6.52 -4.73
CA PHE A 156 4.59 5.22 -4.57
C PHE A 156 3.97 4.72 -5.89
N LEU A 157 3.26 5.60 -6.61
CA LEU A 157 2.64 5.23 -7.87
C LEU A 157 3.68 4.87 -8.94
N GLN A 158 4.81 5.59 -9.01
CA GLN A 158 5.90 5.29 -9.95
C GLN A 158 6.63 3.98 -9.63
N ARG A 159 6.81 3.65 -8.34
CA ARG A 159 7.40 2.36 -7.91
C ARG A 159 6.45 1.18 -8.12
N GLY A 160 5.15 1.47 -8.20
CA GLY A 160 4.10 0.47 -8.30
C GLY A 160 3.44 0.19 -6.95
N ILE A 161 2.11 0.19 -6.96
CA ILE A 161 1.27 -0.11 -5.80
C ILE A 161 0.38 -1.32 -6.10
N MET A 162 0.14 -2.18 -5.12
CA MET A 162 -0.77 -3.31 -5.30
C MET A 162 -2.18 -2.98 -4.80
N LEU A 163 -3.19 -3.29 -5.62
CA LEU A 163 -4.59 -3.05 -5.33
C LEU A 163 -5.41 -4.32 -5.59
N PRO A 164 -6.51 -4.54 -4.83
CA PRO A 164 -7.49 -5.55 -5.21
C PRO A 164 -8.06 -5.24 -6.59
N ALA A 165 -8.14 -6.25 -7.46
CA ALA A 165 -8.62 -6.09 -8.82
C ALA A 165 -10.03 -5.45 -8.89
N PRO A 166 -11.01 -5.78 -8.02
CA PRO A 166 -12.31 -5.11 -8.03
C PRO A 166 -12.22 -3.59 -7.76
N LEU A 167 -11.32 -3.19 -6.86
CA LEU A 167 -11.10 -1.78 -6.50
C LEU A 167 -10.47 -1.04 -7.67
N LEU A 168 -9.42 -1.60 -8.28
CA LEU A 168 -8.78 -1.01 -9.45
C LEU A 168 -9.76 -0.91 -10.63
N ASN A 169 -10.53 -1.96 -10.91
CA ASN A 169 -11.54 -1.94 -11.96
C ASN A 169 -12.59 -0.86 -11.72
N ALA A 170 -13.09 -0.70 -10.49
CA ALA A 170 -14.02 0.38 -10.15
C ALA A 170 -13.39 1.76 -10.36
N PHE A 171 -12.18 1.96 -9.83
CA PHE A 171 -11.43 3.20 -10.00
C PHE A 171 -11.29 3.61 -11.47
N LEU A 172 -10.89 2.67 -12.34
CA LEU A 172 -10.69 2.93 -13.77
C LEU A 172 -12.02 3.18 -14.51
N ARG A 173 -13.11 2.48 -14.17
CA ARG A 173 -14.43 2.75 -14.77
C ARG A 173 -14.93 4.15 -14.45
N ASP A 174 -14.67 4.62 -13.24
CA ASP A 174 -15.17 5.91 -12.76
C ASP A 174 -14.31 7.09 -13.25
N ARG A 175 -13.32 6.86 -14.13
CA ARG A 175 -12.52 7.91 -14.76
C ARG A 175 -13.28 8.55 -15.92
N SER A 176 -13.21 9.88 -15.98
CA SER A 176 -13.82 10.68 -17.04
C SER A 176 -13.19 10.39 -18.41
N THR A 177 -13.87 10.75 -19.50
CA THR A 177 -13.30 10.66 -20.84
C THR A 177 -12.02 11.49 -20.99
N GLN A 178 -11.98 12.68 -20.38
CA GLN A 178 -10.80 13.55 -20.38
C GLN A 178 -9.54 12.87 -19.80
N PHE A 179 -9.70 12.07 -18.75
CA PHE A 179 -8.60 11.30 -18.16
C PHE A 179 -7.97 10.36 -19.21
N TRP A 180 -8.81 9.65 -19.95
CA TRP A 180 -8.35 8.70 -20.96
C TRP A 180 -7.77 9.35 -22.20
N GLU A 181 -8.27 10.51 -22.62
CA GLU A 181 -7.74 11.24 -23.79
C GLU A 181 -6.33 11.80 -23.57
N THR A 182 -5.98 12.07 -22.32
CA THR A 182 -4.68 12.65 -21.94
C THR A 182 -3.69 11.61 -21.44
N CYS A 183 -4.18 10.43 -21.05
CA CYS A 183 -3.39 9.21 -20.84
C CYS A 183 -2.75 8.80 -22.17
N SER A 184 -1.42 8.92 -22.25
CA SER A 184 -0.69 8.66 -23.50
C SER A 184 -0.40 7.18 -23.73
N GLU A 185 -0.34 6.39 -22.67
CA GLU A 185 0.05 4.99 -22.77
C GLU A 185 -0.61 4.17 -21.67
N ILE A 186 -1.04 2.97 -22.06
CA ILE A 186 -1.66 1.99 -21.20
C ILE A 186 -1.04 0.64 -21.54
N LEU A 187 -0.28 0.06 -20.61
CA LEU A 187 0.37 -1.23 -20.79
C LEU A 187 -0.23 -2.23 -19.80
N LEU A 188 -0.63 -3.41 -20.30
CA LEU A 188 -0.99 -4.55 -19.47
C LEU A 188 0.07 -5.63 -19.65
N ASN A 189 0.77 -5.97 -18.57
CA ASN A 189 1.94 -6.88 -18.59
C ASN A 189 2.92 -6.47 -19.69
N ASP A 190 3.29 -5.19 -19.70
CA ASP A 190 4.19 -4.56 -20.69
C ASP A 190 3.69 -4.58 -22.15
N THR A 191 2.45 -4.99 -22.39
CA THR A 191 1.83 -5.01 -23.71
C THR A 191 0.88 -3.83 -23.86
N PRO A 192 1.06 -2.95 -24.88
CA PRO A 192 0.14 -1.85 -25.11
C PRO A 192 -1.29 -2.33 -25.37
N ILE A 193 -2.25 -1.76 -24.65
CA ILE A 193 -3.68 -1.98 -24.89
C ILE A 193 -4.29 -0.70 -25.46
N GLY A 194 -4.91 -0.80 -26.63
CA GLY A 194 -5.52 0.35 -27.34
C GLY A 194 -6.88 0.79 -26.79
N THR A 195 -7.37 0.15 -25.73
CA THR A 195 -8.71 0.38 -25.15
C THR A 195 -8.63 0.65 -23.66
N ARG A 196 -9.68 1.28 -23.11
CA ARG A 196 -9.75 1.58 -21.67
C ARG A 196 -9.76 0.26 -20.88
N PRO A 197 -8.82 0.02 -19.96
CA PRO A 197 -8.64 -1.27 -19.28
C PRO A 197 -9.86 -1.79 -18.52
N ALA A 198 -10.87 -0.98 -18.25
CA ALA A 198 -12.10 -1.42 -17.57
C ALA A 198 -13.29 -1.71 -18.51
N GLN A 199 -13.06 -1.77 -19.82
CA GLN A 199 -14.03 -2.29 -20.80
C GLN A 199 -13.97 -3.82 -20.85
N ALA A 200 -15.07 -4.46 -21.27
CA ALA A 200 -15.08 -5.91 -21.42
C ALA A 200 -14.00 -6.36 -22.44
N GLY A 201 -13.17 -7.35 -22.07
CA GLY A 201 -12.16 -7.95 -22.96
C GLY A 201 -10.73 -7.38 -22.85
N THR A 202 -10.45 -6.51 -21.88
CA THR A 202 -9.15 -5.84 -21.69
C THR A 202 -8.07 -6.68 -21.02
N GLY A 203 -8.41 -7.85 -20.48
CA GLY A 203 -7.47 -8.75 -19.81
C GLY A 203 -7.15 -8.40 -18.35
N LEU A 204 -7.74 -7.34 -17.78
CA LEU A 204 -7.63 -7.11 -16.33
C LEU A 204 -8.39 -8.20 -15.56
N PRO A 205 -7.80 -8.78 -14.51
CA PRO A 205 -8.46 -9.82 -13.73
C PRO A 205 -9.65 -9.25 -12.96
N ALA A 206 -10.65 -10.10 -12.69
CA ALA A 206 -11.83 -9.73 -11.90
C ALA A 206 -11.58 -9.82 -10.38
N CYS A 207 -10.61 -10.63 -9.96
CA CYS A 207 -10.26 -10.88 -8.56
C CYS A 207 -8.74 -10.96 -8.37
N GLY A 208 -8.29 -11.06 -7.11
CA GLY A 208 -6.87 -11.07 -6.78
C GLY A 208 -6.27 -9.67 -6.66
N MET A 209 -4.94 -9.61 -6.67
CA MET A 209 -4.18 -8.35 -6.62
C MET A 209 -3.70 -7.99 -8.03
N VAL A 210 -3.62 -6.69 -8.31
CA VAL A 210 -3.03 -6.12 -9.53
C VAL A 210 -2.02 -5.08 -9.09
N SER A 211 -0.84 -5.08 -9.69
CA SER A 211 0.13 -4.01 -9.52
C SER A 211 -0.19 -2.88 -10.49
N LEU A 212 -0.40 -1.67 -9.97
CA LEU A 212 -0.59 -0.45 -10.74
C LEU A 212 0.67 0.39 -10.65
N THR A 213 1.28 0.69 -11.78
CA THR A 213 2.35 1.67 -11.91
C THR A 213 1.85 2.88 -12.69
N VAL A 214 2.19 4.08 -12.24
CA VAL A 214 1.84 5.32 -12.93
C VAL A 214 3.10 6.09 -13.23
N GLN A 215 3.33 6.34 -14.51
CA GLN A 215 4.37 7.22 -14.98
C GLN A 215 3.78 8.61 -15.23
N PHE A 216 4.48 9.63 -14.76
CA PHE A 216 4.08 11.02 -14.96
C PHE A 216 4.96 11.63 -16.02
N LYS A 217 4.35 12.13 -17.09
CA LYS A 217 5.04 12.97 -18.08
C LYS A 217 4.97 14.43 -17.67
N GLU A 218 6.07 15.15 -17.84
CA GLU A 218 6.07 16.61 -17.83
C GLU A 218 5.43 17.10 -19.14
N GLN A 219 4.66 18.19 -19.07
CA GLN A 219 4.20 18.83 -20.30
C GLN A 219 5.40 19.39 -21.07
N PRO A 220 5.43 19.26 -22.40
CA PRO A 220 6.41 19.95 -23.23
C PRO A 220 6.24 21.48 -23.19
#